data_AF-A0A929S7U0-F1
#
_entry.id   AF-A0A929S7U0-F1
#
_cell.length_a   1.000
_cell.length_b   1.000
_cell.length_c   1.000
_cell.angle_alpha   90.00
_cell.angle_beta   90.00
_cell.angle_gamma   90.00
#
_symmetry.space_group_name_H-M   'P 1'
#
loop_
_entity.id
_entity.type
_entity.pdbx_description
1 polymer ?
#
loop_
_entity_poly.entity_id
_entity_poly.type
_entity_poly.pdbx_seq_one_letter_code
_entity_poly.pdbx_strand_id
1 'polypeptide(L)'
;MKNFPIWLKILIVIVELIIHASAIFMIMLIAYCIKTNPDWRITNTRSHDYKIDYTVKSNLYNLKDLTNEIIPIVTKYQKNPRLGEINYHFEHTPDRYMSLYFYQKNYKDTKKAYSIYVEVNIDNKKIAYITKTTGEDVNDKKLYNDEFIKPLEKDLTSMLNDYSNKNATLEINNSGIWIHNYDPKYSRQHISFD
;
A
#
# COMPACT_ATOMS: atom_id res chain seq x y z
N MET A 1 41.67 -54.62 -24.88
CA MET A 1 40.95 -53.39 -24.45
C MET A 1 40.48 -52.66 -25.69
N LYS A 2 39.17 -52.42 -25.88
CA LYS A 2 38.67 -51.66 -27.04
C LYS A 2 39.07 -50.19 -26.86
N ASN A 3 39.94 -49.69 -27.73
CA ASN A 3 40.28 -48.28 -27.77
C ASN A 3 39.06 -47.49 -28.24
N PHE A 4 38.41 -46.80 -27.31
CA PHE A 4 37.34 -45.87 -27.66
C PHE A 4 37.93 -44.75 -28.54
N PRO A 5 37.42 -44.54 -29.77
CA PRO A 5 37.95 -43.53 -30.66
C PRO A 5 37.82 -42.15 -30.02
N ILE A 6 38.86 -41.33 -30.18
CA ILE A 6 38.98 -39.98 -29.58
C ILE A 6 37.74 -39.13 -29.88
N TRP A 7 37.18 -39.26 -31.09
CA TRP A 7 35.95 -38.60 -31.51
C TRP A 7 34.72 -38.93 -30.64
N LEU A 8 34.61 -40.17 -30.15
CA LEU A 8 33.51 -40.55 -29.27
C LEU A 8 33.65 -39.92 -27.87
N LYS A 9 34.88 -39.81 -27.37
CA LYS A 9 35.15 -39.12 -26.08
C LYS A 9 34.81 -37.64 -26.18
N ILE A 10 35.18 -37.00 -27.29
CA ILE A 10 34.83 -35.59 -27.56
C ILE A 10 33.31 -35.42 -27.64
N LEU A 11 32.62 -36.32 -28.35
CA LEU A 11 31.16 -36.27 -28.47
C LEU A 11 30.46 -36.40 -27.10
N ILE A 12 30.92 -37.33 -26.25
CA ILE A 12 30.37 -37.51 -24.90
C ILE A 12 30.50 -36.22 -24.08
N VAL A 13 31.68 -35.58 -24.10
CA VAL A 13 31.92 -34.32 -23.39
C VAL A 13 31.02 -33.19 -23.91
N ILE A 14 30.82 -33.09 -25.23
CA ILE A 14 29.95 -32.08 -25.83
C ILE A 14 28.48 -32.30 -25.39
N VAL A 15 28.01 -33.55 -25.41
CA VAL A 15 26.65 -33.90 -24.98
C VAL A 15 26.45 -33.56 -23.49
N GLU A 16 27.41 -33.90 -22.64
CA GLU A 16 27.36 -33.54 -21.22
C GLU A 16 27.29 -32.02 -21.02
N LEU A 17 28.10 -31.23 -21.76
CA LEU A 17 28.06 -29.77 -21.67
C LEU A 17 26.70 -29.19 -22.09
N ILE A 18 26.08 -29.73 -23.14
CA ILE A 18 24.75 -29.31 -23.59
C ILE A 18 23.70 -29.62 -22.52
N ILE A 19 23.76 -30.79 -21.89
CA ILE A 19 22.84 -31.17 -20.81
C ILE A 19 23.00 -30.20 -19.62
N HIS A 20 24.23 -29.88 -19.21
CA HIS A 20 24.47 -28.93 -18.13
C HIS A 20 23.98 -27.52 -18.47
N ALA A 21 24.28 -27.02 -19.68
CA ALA A 21 23.84 -25.69 -20.12
C ALA A 21 22.30 -25.59 -20.19
N SER A 22 21.63 -26.63 -20.69
CA SER A 22 20.17 -26.68 -20.74
C SER A 22 19.54 -26.74 -19.34
N ALA A 23 20.13 -27.47 -18.39
CA ALA A 23 19.68 -27.48 -17.01
C ALA A 23 19.79 -26.11 -16.35
N ILE A 24 20.92 -25.41 -16.54
CA ILE A 24 21.12 -24.04 -16.02
C ILE A 24 20.11 -23.08 -16.64
N PHE A 25 19.88 -23.17 -17.96
CA PHE A 25 18.88 -22.35 -18.64
C PHE A 25 17.47 -22.59 -18.11
N MET A 26 17.07 -23.85 -17.89
CA MET A 26 15.77 -24.20 -17.32
C MET A 26 15.59 -23.65 -15.89
N ILE A 27 16.62 -23.71 -15.05
CA ILE A 27 16.58 -23.13 -13.70
C ILE A 27 16.40 -21.62 -13.77
N MET A 28 17.13 -20.92 -14.66
CA MET A 28 16.97 -19.48 -14.85
C MET A 28 15.57 -19.12 -15.37
N LEU A 29 15.02 -19.90 -16.29
CA LEU A 29 13.66 -19.70 -16.81
C LEU A 29 12.62 -19.87 -15.69
N ILE A 30 12.74 -20.92 -14.86
CA ILE A 30 11.85 -21.16 -13.72
C ILE A 30 11.96 -20.01 -12.71
N ALA A 31 13.18 -19.59 -12.36
CA ALA A 31 13.40 -18.48 -11.43
C ALA A 31 12.82 -17.16 -11.98
N TYR A 32 12.96 -16.92 -13.28
CA TYR A 32 12.35 -15.78 -13.95
C TYR A 32 10.81 -15.85 -13.88
N CYS A 33 10.21 -16.99 -14.23
CA CYS A 33 8.78 -17.21 -14.15
C CYS A 33 8.23 -17.02 -12.72
N ILE A 34 8.91 -17.50 -11.68
CA ILE A 34 8.56 -17.28 -10.27
C ILE A 34 8.60 -15.79 -9.92
N LYS A 35 9.60 -15.06 -10.43
CA LYS A 35 9.77 -13.64 -10.13
C LYS A 35 8.75 -12.75 -10.84
N THR A 36 8.40 -13.06 -12.08
CA THR A 36 7.54 -12.20 -12.92
C THR A 36 6.07 -12.60 -12.90
N ASN A 37 5.74 -13.83 -12.52
CA ASN A 37 4.37 -14.25 -12.36
C ASN A 37 3.89 -13.90 -10.94
N PRO A 38 2.96 -12.94 -10.78
CA PRO A 38 2.49 -12.52 -9.46
C PRO A 38 1.88 -13.68 -8.65
N ASP A 39 1.30 -14.68 -9.30
CA ASP A 39 0.71 -15.84 -8.63
C ASP A 39 1.77 -16.77 -8.00
N TRP A 40 3.00 -16.74 -8.51
CA TRP A 40 4.11 -17.57 -8.03
C TRP A 40 5.15 -16.76 -7.25
N ARG A 41 4.97 -15.44 -7.15
CA ARG A 41 5.86 -14.56 -6.40
C ARG A 41 5.72 -14.89 -4.92
N ILE A 42 6.76 -15.51 -4.36
CA ILE A 42 6.84 -15.76 -2.91
C ILE A 42 7.19 -14.44 -2.23
N THR A 43 6.20 -13.74 -1.69
CA THR A 43 6.42 -12.52 -0.88
C THR A 43 6.34 -12.87 0.60
N ASN A 44 7.15 -12.20 1.43
CA ASN A 44 7.05 -12.29 2.89
C ASN A 44 5.95 -11.37 3.46
N THR A 45 4.96 -11.02 2.64
CA THR A 45 3.92 -10.09 3.02
C THR A 45 2.98 -10.73 4.03
N ARG A 46 2.69 -10.01 5.10
CA ARG A 46 1.75 -10.44 6.13
C ARG A 46 0.73 -9.34 6.33
N SER A 47 -0.56 -9.68 6.28
CA SER A 47 -1.66 -8.77 6.60
C SER A 47 -2.41 -9.29 7.82
N HIS A 48 -2.77 -8.39 8.73
CA HIS A 48 -3.56 -8.70 9.92
C HIS A 48 -4.67 -7.67 10.05
N ASP A 49 -5.91 -8.16 10.21
CA ASP A 49 -7.08 -7.34 10.44
C ASP A 49 -7.41 -7.35 11.93
N TYR A 50 -7.50 -6.15 12.51
CA TYR A 50 -7.86 -5.94 13.91
C TYR A 50 -9.24 -5.32 13.98
N LYS A 51 -10.16 -6.01 14.66
CA LYS A 51 -11.44 -5.45 15.07
C LYS A 51 -11.25 -4.68 16.37
N ILE A 52 -11.81 -3.49 16.44
CA ILE A 52 -11.80 -2.65 17.63
C ILE A 52 -13.18 -2.05 17.82
N ASP A 53 -13.67 -2.03 19.06
CA ASP A 53 -14.85 -1.26 19.40
C ASP A 53 -14.41 0.11 19.91
N TYR A 54 -14.30 1.07 18.99
CA TYR A 54 -13.91 2.44 19.30
C TYR A 54 -14.72 3.43 18.48
N THR A 55 -15.23 4.46 19.14
CA THR A 55 -15.94 5.58 18.52
C THR A 55 -15.09 6.83 18.63
N VAL A 56 -14.74 7.42 17.49
CA VAL A 56 -13.92 8.64 17.39
C VAL A 56 -14.69 9.81 18.00
N LYS A 57 -14.03 10.53 18.92
CA LYS A 57 -14.62 11.65 19.67
C LYS A 57 -14.39 12.98 18.99
N SER A 58 -13.24 13.15 18.34
CA SER A 58 -12.87 14.35 17.61
C SER A 58 -13.82 14.63 16.43
N ASN A 59 -13.76 15.86 15.94
CA ASN A 59 -14.39 16.19 14.67
C ASN A 59 -13.58 15.54 13.54
N LEU A 60 -14.20 14.67 12.76
CA LEU A 60 -13.53 13.97 11.65
C LEU A 60 -12.93 14.97 10.63
N TYR A 61 -13.53 16.15 10.48
CA TYR A 61 -13.05 17.17 9.55
C TYR A 61 -11.94 18.08 10.12
N ASN A 62 -11.69 18.03 11.43
CA ASN A 62 -10.53 18.69 12.04
C ASN A 62 -9.36 17.70 12.07
N LEU A 63 -8.53 17.77 11.03
CA LEU A 63 -7.45 16.80 10.81
C LEU A 63 -6.42 16.76 11.96
N LYS A 64 -6.19 17.90 12.63
CA LYS A 64 -5.25 17.99 13.76
C LYS A 64 -5.76 17.21 14.97
N ASP A 65 -7.00 17.47 15.38
CA ASP A 65 -7.59 16.78 16.54
C ASP A 65 -7.81 15.29 16.25
N LEU A 66 -8.24 14.97 15.03
CA LEU A 66 -8.37 13.59 14.56
C LEU A 66 -7.03 12.84 14.64
N THR A 67 -5.96 13.43 14.09
CA THR A 67 -4.63 12.80 14.08
C THR A 67 -4.13 12.56 15.50
N ASN A 68 -4.31 13.52 16.40
CA ASN A 68 -3.93 13.39 17.81
C ASN A 68 -4.68 12.25 18.53
N GLU A 69 -5.93 11.98 18.16
CA GLU A 69 -6.73 10.89 18.72
C GLU A 69 -6.34 9.52 18.13
N ILE A 70 -6.10 9.44 16.82
CA ILE A 70 -5.87 8.16 16.13
C ILE A 70 -4.44 7.64 16.33
N ILE A 71 -3.42 8.51 16.40
CA ILE A 71 -2.01 8.09 16.55
C ILE A 71 -1.80 7.15 17.76
N PRO A 72 -2.30 7.45 18.98
CA PRO A 72 -2.17 6.55 20.12
C PRO A 72 -2.82 5.17 19.91
N ILE A 73 -3.92 5.10 19.16
CA ILE A 73 -4.61 3.84 18.83
C ILE A 73 -3.73 3.01 17.90
N VAL A 74 -3.22 3.61 16.84
CA VAL A 74 -2.36 2.96 15.85
C VAL A 74 -1.01 2.54 16.45
N THR A 75 -0.52 3.30 17.44
CA THR A 75 0.75 3.02 18.13
C THR A 75 0.76 1.65 18.83
N LYS A 76 -0.42 1.10 19.18
CA LYS A 76 -0.55 -0.26 19.70
C LYS A 76 -0.06 -1.33 18.71
N TYR A 77 -0.14 -1.05 17.41
CA TYR A 77 0.21 -1.99 16.35
C TYR A 77 1.54 -1.67 15.67
N GLN A 78 2.00 -0.41 15.73
CA GLN A 78 3.25 0.03 15.12
C GLN A 78 3.85 1.21 15.88
N LYS A 79 5.11 1.08 16.30
CA LYS A 79 5.84 2.19 16.94
C LYS A 79 6.09 3.32 15.93
N ASN A 80 5.89 4.56 16.38
CA ASN A 80 6.09 5.79 15.61
C ASN A 80 5.36 5.75 14.25
N PRO A 81 4.03 5.56 14.25
CA PRO A 81 3.27 5.49 13.02
C PRO A 81 3.30 6.85 12.31
N ARG A 82 3.53 6.84 11.00
CA ARG A 82 3.53 8.06 10.17
C ARG A 82 2.28 8.09 9.34
N LEU A 83 1.36 9.00 9.66
CA LEU A 83 0.21 9.27 8.80
C LEU A 83 0.74 9.89 7.50
N GLY A 84 0.31 9.40 6.35
CA GLY A 84 0.75 9.91 5.05
C GLY A 84 -0.41 10.36 4.16
N GLU A 85 -1.61 9.84 4.39
CA GLU A 85 -2.78 10.12 3.56
C GLU A 85 -4.09 9.92 4.33
N ILE A 86 -5.08 10.74 4.02
CA ILE A 86 -6.46 10.60 4.47
C ILE A 86 -7.37 10.65 3.25
N ASN A 87 -8.25 9.66 3.11
CA ASN A 87 -9.25 9.63 2.06
C ASN A 87 -10.64 9.74 2.67
N TYR A 88 -11.45 10.67 2.17
CA TYR A 88 -12.87 10.77 2.49
C TYR A 88 -13.67 10.19 1.35
N HIS A 89 -14.44 9.15 1.62
CA HIS A 89 -15.33 8.50 0.67
C HIS A 89 -16.76 8.97 0.95
N PHE A 90 -17.20 10.02 0.24
CA PHE A 90 -18.57 10.56 0.35
C PHE A 90 -19.54 9.92 -0.64
N GLU A 91 -19.14 8.82 -1.25
CA GLU A 91 -19.99 8.07 -2.17
C GLU A 91 -21.25 7.56 -1.48
N HIS A 92 -22.39 7.67 -2.17
CA HIS A 92 -23.67 7.21 -1.65
C HIS A 92 -23.73 5.69 -1.82
N THR A 93 -23.72 4.98 -0.68
CA THR A 93 -23.86 3.52 -0.47
C THR A 93 -22.62 2.63 -0.61
N PRO A 94 -22.41 1.66 0.31
CA PRO A 94 -23.30 1.36 1.45
C PRO A 94 -23.08 2.29 2.65
N ASP A 95 -21.89 2.86 2.86
CA ASP A 95 -21.59 3.75 3.98
C ASP A 95 -20.55 4.79 3.58
N ARG A 96 -20.67 6.02 4.10
CA ARG A 96 -19.61 7.02 3.97
C ARG A 96 -18.51 6.67 4.97
N TYR A 97 -17.27 6.58 4.50
CA TYR A 97 -16.15 6.26 5.37
C TYR A 97 -14.96 7.17 5.10
N MET A 98 -14.12 7.27 6.11
CA MET A 98 -12.81 7.87 6.04
C MET A 98 -11.78 6.77 6.20
N SER A 99 -10.76 6.83 5.37
CA SER A 99 -9.59 5.97 5.46
C SER A 99 -8.38 6.79 5.89
N LEU A 100 -7.68 6.35 6.92
CA LEU A 100 -6.38 6.90 7.31
C LEU A 100 -5.27 5.89 6.98
N TYR A 101 -4.28 6.35 6.23
CA TYR A 101 -3.17 5.52 5.80
C TYR A 101 -1.89 5.93 6.52
N PHE A 102 -1.40 5.03 7.37
CA PHE A 102 -0.10 5.15 8.01
C PHE A 102 0.87 4.23 7.30
N TYR A 103 2.01 4.73 6.83
CA TYR A 103 2.94 3.86 6.13
C TYR A 103 4.37 4.34 6.24
N GLN A 104 5.28 3.38 6.13
CA GLN A 104 6.70 3.64 6.03
C GLN A 104 7.30 2.64 5.03
N LYS A 105 7.86 3.16 3.95
CA LYS A 105 8.68 2.35 3.06
C LYS A 105 10.06 2.12 3.65
N ASN A 106 10.62 0.94 3.37
CA ASN A 106 12.01 0.68 3.66
C ASN A 106 12.59 -0.28 2.62
N TYR A 107 13.20 0.31 1.59
CA TYR A 107 13.86 -0.42 0.51
C TYR A 107 15.15 -1.15 0.96
N LYS A 108 15.78 -0.69 2.05
CA LYS A 108 16.99 -1.33 2.60
C LYS A 108 16.65 -2.56 3.45
N ASP A 109 15.50 -2.55 4.10
CA ASP A 109 15.02 -3.62 4.97
C ASP A 109 13.50 -3.74 4.84
N THR A 110 13.06 -4.55 3.87
CA THR A 110 11.64 -4.73 3.53
C THR A 110 10.81 -5.28 4.70
N LYS A 111 11.45 -5.91 5.69
CA LYS A 111 10.80 -6.37 6.93
C LYS A 111 10.40 -5.22 7.85
N LYS A 112 11.01 -4.04 7.66
CA LYS A 112 10.64 -2.80 8.37
C LYS A 112 9.63 -1.95 7.62
N ALA A 113 9.26 -2.34 6.39
CA ALA A 113 8.19 -1.67 5.67
C ALA A 113 6.83 -2.06 6.28
N TYR A 114 5.98 -1.06 6.51
CA TYR A 114 4.62 -1.29 6.99
C TYR A 114 3.62 -0.34 6.33
N SER A 115 2.37 -0.81 6.27
CA SER A 115 1.18 -0.03 5.98
C SER A 115 0.14 -0.37 7.04
N ILE A 116 -0.49 0.63 7.62
CA ILE A 116 -1.68 0.48 8.47
C ILE A 116 -2.79 1.31 7.83
N TYR A 117 -3.89 0.65 7.56
CA TYR A 117 -5.13 1.23 7.11
C TYR A 117 -6.10 1.28 8.29
N VAL A 118 -6.72 2.43 8.53
CA VAL A 118 -7.78 2.61 9.52
C VAL A 118 -9.02 3.10 8.80
N GLU A 119 -10.14 2.39 8.92
CA GLU A 119 -11.42 2.84 8.40
C GLU A 119 -12.32 3.35 9.52
N VAL A 120 -12.88 4.53 9.32
CA VAL A 120 -13.83 5.17 10.23
C VAL A 120 -15.12 5.41 9.47
N ASN A 121 -16.24 4.87 9.94
CA ASN A 121 -17.54 5.23 9.40
C ASN A 121 -17.85 6.68 9.79
N ILE A 122 -18.18 7.53 8.82
CA ILE A 122 -18.34 8.98 9.04
C ILE A 122 -19.59 9.28 9.85
N ASP A 123 -20.65 8.51 9.66
CA ASP A 123 -21.97 8.77 10.26
C ASP A 123 -22.03 8.44 11.74
N ASN A 124 -21.47 7.28 12.12
CA ASN A 124 -21.46 6.82 13.52
C ASN A 124 -20.09 6.98 14.21
N LYS A 125 -19.07 7.45 13.49
CA LYS A 125 -17.69 7.66 13.95
C LYS A 125 -17.00 6.40 14.48
N LYS A 126 -17.54 5.21 14.23
CA LYS A 126 -16.92 3.96 14.68
C LYS A 126 -15.76 3.59 13.78
N ILE A 127 -14.65 3.15 14.38
CA ILE A 127 -13.59 2.48 13.64
C ILE A 127 -14.12 1.12 13.23
N ALA A 128 -14.25 0.88 11.93
CA ALA A 128 -14.76 -0.38 11.40
C ALA A 128 -13.69 -1.48 11.49
N TYR A 129 -12.46 -1.18 11.07
CA TYR A 129 -11.32 -2.08 11.16
C TYR A 129 -10.00 -1.34 11.03
N ILE A 130 -8.95 -2.00 11.51
CA ILE A 130 -7.56 -1.60 11.33
C ILE A 130 -6.82 -2.75 10.66
N THR A 131 -6.26 -2.54 9.48
CA THR A 131 -5.47 -3.56 8.77
C THR A 131 -4.01 -3.18 8.78
N LYS A 132 -3.14 -4.05 9.28
CA LYS A 132 -1.68 -3.89 9.22
C LYS A 132 -1.09 -4.85 8.20
N THR A 133 -0.42 -4.29 7.19
CA THR A 133 0.39 -5.03 6.22
C THR A 133 1.88 -4.75 6.45
N THR A 134 2.71 -5.78 6.41
CA THR A 134 4.18 -5.67 6.48
C THR A 134 4.82 -6.52 5.41
N GLY A 135 6.01 -6.14 4.94
CA GLY A 135 6.79 -6.94 3.98
C GLY A 135 6.92 -6.26 2.62
N GLU A 136 7.30 -7.05 1.62
CA GLU A 136 7.76 -6.56 0.32
C GLU A 136 6.69 -5.79 -0.45
N ASP A 137 5.42 -6.23 -0.39
CA ASP A 137 4.33 -5.60 -1.16
C ASP A 137 3.96 -4.20 -0.65
N VAL A 138 4.39 -3.83 0.56
CA VAL A 138 4.25 -2.44 1.06
C VAL A 138 5.11 -1.48 0.22
N ASN A 139 6.26 -1.92 -0.26
CA ASN A 139 7.18 -1.07 -1.00
C ASN A 139 6.74 -0.81 -2.45
N ASP A 140 5.87 -1.67 -3.00
CA ASP A 140 5.41 -1.62 -4.40
C ASP A 140 4.28 -0.59 -4.63
N LYS A 141 3.59 -0.14 -3.57
CA LYS A 141 2.56 0.90 -3.68
C LYS A 141 3.19 2.29 -3.91
N LYS A 142 2.68 3.11 -4.85
CA LYS A 142 3.03 4.55 -4.90
C LYS A 142 2.58 5.19 -3.59
N LEU A 143 3.52 5.54 -2.73
CA LEU A 143 3.24 6.09 -1.42
C LEU A 143 4.26 7.21 -1.18
N TYR A 144 3.77 8.37 -0.73
CA TYR A 144 4.56 9.58 -0.49
C TYR A 144 5.28 9.44 0.85
N ASN A 145 6.61 9.36 0.85
CA ASN A 145 7.41 9.09 2.06
C ASN A 145 7.33 10.17 3.16
N ASP A 146 6.60 11.25 2.91
CA ASP A 146 6.56 12.41 3.78
C ASP A 146 5.38 12.30 4.75
N GLU A 147 5.67 12.52 6.03
CA GLU A 147 4.67 12.58 7.10
C GLU A 147 3.66 13.68 6.81
N PHE A 148 2.37 13.42 7.04
CA PHE A 148 1.22 14.28 6.76
C PHE A 148 1.25 15.57 7.59
N ILE A 149 2.16 16.49 7.25
CA ILE A 149 2.43 17.72 8.02
C ILE A 149 1.69 18.90 7.41
N LYS A 150 1.88 19.18 6.12
CA LYS A 150 1.27 20.35 5.44
C LYS A 150 -0.25 20.43 5.61
N PRO A 151 -1.01 19.32 5.52
CA PRO A 151 -2.47 19.40 5.65
C PRO A 151 -2.93 19.69 7.09
N LEU A 152 -2.15 19.33 8.11
CA LEU A 152 -2.49 19.60 9.53
C LEU A 152 -2.41 21.10 9.88
N GLU A 153 -1.72 21.89 9.06
CA GLU A 153 -1.57 23.33 9.20
C GLU A 153 -2.68 24.13 8.48
N LYS A 154 -3.52 23.46 7.68
CA LYS A 154 -4.61 24.09 6.92
C LYS A 154 -5.96 23.79 7.56
N ASP A 155 -6.84 24.80 7.58
CA ASP A 155 -8.26 24.56 7.87
C ASP A 155 -8.96 24.07 6.60
N LEU A 156 -9.24 22.77 6.55
CA LEU A 156 -9.92 22.11 5.43
C LEU A 156 -11.39 21.83 5.73
N THR A 157 -11.90 22.26 6.90
CA THR A 157 -13.23 21.90 7.39
C THR A 157 -14.34 22.33 6.43
N SER A 158 -14.28 23.57 5.94
CA SER A 158 -15.27 24.12 5.01
C SER A 158 -15.29 23.34 3.69
N MET A 159 -14.13 23.10 3.11
CA MET A 159 -14.00 22.32 1.87
C MET A 159 -14.52 20.89 2.05
N LEU A 160 -14.16 20.21 3.13
CA LEU A 160 -14.63 18.85 3.40
C LEU A 160 -16.16 18.81 3.53
N ASN A 161 -16.75 19.79 4.21
CA ASN A 161 -18.20 19.95 4.29
C ASN A 161 -18.84 20.17 2.91
N ASP A 162 -18.23 21.02 2.07
CA ASP A 162 -18.73 21.35 0.72
C ASP A 162 -18.78 20.14 -0.23
N TYR A 163 -17.98 19.10 0.04
CA TYR A 163 -17.94 17.87 -0.76
C TYR A 163 -18.66 16.68 -0.11
N SER A 164 -19.10 16.80 1.14
CA SER A 164 -19.71 15.72 1.92
C SER A 164 -20.99 15.11 1.34
N ASN A 165 -21.63 15.81 0.39
CA ASN A 165 -22.84 15.42 -0.32
C ASN A 165 -22.65 15.30 -1.85
N LYS A 166 -21.42 15.40 -2.36
CA LYS A 166 -21.14 15.48 -3.81
C LYS A 166 -20.77 14.14 -4.46
N ASN A 167 -21.00 13.01 -3.79
CA ASN A 167 -20.69 11.67 -4.30
C ASN A 167 -19.26 11.58 -4.86
N ALA A 168 -18.29 11.98 -4.04
CA ALA A 168 -16.89 12.16 -4.42
C ALA A 168 -15.94 11.55 -3.37
N THR A 169 -14.74 11.19 -3.82
CA THR A 169 -13.63 10.84 -2.95
C THR A 169 -12.62 11.97 -2.91
N LEU A 170 -12.27 12.41 -1.70
CA LEU A 170 -11.22 13.40 -1.47
C LEU A 170 -10.00 12.70 -0.88
N GLU A 171 -8.95 12.55 -1.68
CA GLU A 171 -7.63 12.08 -1.22
C GLU A 171 -6.79 13.29 -0.80
N ILE A 172 -6.33 13.29 0.43
CA ILE A 172 -5.51 14.36 1.00
C ILE A 172 -4.16 13.77 1.37
N ASN A 173 -3.09 14.43 0.94
CA ASN A 173 -1.71 14.11 1.30
C ASN A 173 -0.85 15.39 1.25
N ASN A 174 0.46 15.29 1.48
CA ASN A 174 1.33 16.48 1.46
C ASN A 174 1.41 17.19 0.11
N SER A 175 1.04 16.54 -1.00
CA SER A 175 1.04 17.16 -2.32
C SER A 175 -0.23 17.97 -2.59
N GLY A 176 -1.26 17.87 -1.75
CA GLY A 176 -2.51 18.58 -1.95
C GLY A 176 -3.76 17.74 -1.70
N ILE A 177 -4.86 18.19 -2.28
CA ILE A 177 -6.14 17.49 -2.27
C ILE A 177 -6.49 17.06 -3.69
N TRP A 178 -6.74 15.77 -3.87
CA TRP A 178 -7.25 15.17 -5.09
C TRP A 178 -8.73 14.88 -4.94
N ILE A 179 -9.53 15.32 -5.90
CA ILE A 179 -10.97 15.12 -5.90
C ILE A 179 -11.33 14.16 -7.03
N HIS A 180 -11.99 13.07 -6.69
CA HIS A 180 -12.40 12.01 -7.60
C HIS A 180 -13.93 11.90 -7.63
N ASN A 181 -14.55 12.18 -8.79
CA ASN A 181 -16.00 12.07 -8.99
C ASN A 181 -16.36 10.79 -9.76
N TYR A 182 -17.49 10.16 -9.41
CA TYR A 182 -17.86 8.83 -9.92
C TYR A 182 -18.64 8.77 -11.25
N ASP A 183 -18.97 9.90 -11.92
CA ASP A 183 -19.65 9.92 -13.25
C ASP A 183 -19.38 11.21 -14.08
N PRO A 184 -19.46 11.22 -15.44
CA PRO A 184 -18.64 10.52 -16.42
C PRO A 184 -17.83 11.53 -17.28
N LYS A 185 -16.52 11.66 -17.04
CA LYS A 185 -15.47 12.23 -17.94
C LYS A 185 -14.12 12.45 -17.23
N TYR A 186 -14.02 12.08 -15.95
CA TYR A 186 -12.81 12.05 -15.11
C TYR A 186 -12.18 13.42 -14.81
N SER A 187 -12.94 14.37 -14.26
CA SER A 187 -12.35 15.58 -13.68
C SER A 187 -11.66 15.24 -12.36
N ARG A 188 -10.42 14.74 -12.43
CA ARG A 188 -9.49 14.79 -11.30
C ARG A 188 -9.12 16.24 -11.11
N GLN A 189 -9.57 16.83 -10.02
CA GLN A 189 -9.11 18.15 -9.61
C GLN A 189 -8.00 17.95 -8.58
N HIS A 190 -6.94 18.74 -8.70
CA HIS A 190 -5.84 18.75 -7.75
C HIS A 190 -5.67 20.17 -7.22
N ILE A 191 -5.70 20.32 -5.91
CA ILE A 191 -5.45 21.57 -5.21
C ILE A 191 -4.11 21.41 -4.51
N SER A 192 -3.07 22.09 -5.03
CA SER A 192 -1.73 22.12 -4.41
C SER A 192 -1.75 22.83 -3.06
N PHE A 193 -0.88 22.40 -2.14
CA PHE A 193 -0.58 23.15 -0.91
C PHE A 193 0.59 24.13 -1.04
N ASP A 194 1.35 24.03 -2.14
CA ASP A 194 2.37 24.99 -2.56
C ASP A 194 1.77 26.11 -3.41
#